data_AF-A0A844BPQ8-F1
#
_entry.id   AF-A0A844BPQ8-F1
#
_cell.length_a   1.000
_cell.length_b   1.000
_cell.length_c   1.000
_cell.angle_alpha   90.00
_cell.angle_beta   90.00
_cell.angle_gamma   90.00
#
_symmetry.space_group_name_H-M   'P 1'
#
loop_
_entity.id
_entity.type
_entity.pdbx_description
1 polymer ?
#
loop_
_entity_poly.entity_id
_entity_poly.type
_entity_poly.pdbx_seq_one_letter_code
_entity_poly.pdbx_strand_id
1 'polypeptide(L)'
;MLIVGDGGQDRQAGRFHRTLRLSPGTRAACARLHQGRAGLWFWRRFGASFPRMTSLTPLDACLAQALAEMPPVPPEPLPPDAALGLVLAADVTLPHDLPPMAQALRAGLAVAAFDLVGASAQLPVPLAAPRRVLPGEALPPGTDAVLPEDGAEAVAGLYAAIRSIAPGEGVRFAGHDGRAGEALAHAGQCMTSRHLFLVGLAGIAQVAVRLPRVRVALDDPAQVGFAANWLRGLGARITEDAPHLILRPATHHTPRLALSPGDTGWLERMGAALVLTLPPRFDGMLAALYALGLPAMAALTGAVPQVETRPLVRKVSSALGLSELVLLRSDGQAWDPTPPGTITAGALARAQAIAILPPESEGLPAGAPLAATPIDSPFG
;
A
#
# COMPACT_ATOMS: atom_id res chain seq x y z
N MET A 1 -2.91 1.19 8.28
CA MET A 1 -4.12 2.01 8.46
C MET A 1 -3.83 3.01 9.55
N LEU A 2 -3.39 4.21 9.20
CA LEU A 2 -3.11 5.26 10.18
C LEU A 2 -4.46 5.89 10.55
N ILE A 3 -4.88 5.65 11.79
CA ILE A 3 -5.92 6.46 12.44
C ILE A 3 -5.32 7.87 12.56
N VAL A 4 -6.05 8.86 12.07
CA VAL A 4 -5.61 10.26 12.02
C VAL A 4 -5.42 10.76 13.45
N GLY A 5 -4.16 10.86 13.89
CA GLY A 5 -3.78 11.50 15.14
C GLY A 5 -3.70 13.02 14.94
N ASP A 6 -4.44 13.75 15.75
CA ASP A 6 -4.53 15.21 15.70
C ASP A 6 -3.18 15.85 16.08
N GLY A 7 -2.73 16.79 15.25
CA GLY A 7 -1.46 17.48 15.39
C GLY A 7 -1.54 18.56 16.48
N GLY A 8 -1.11 18.22 17.70
CA GLY A 8 -0.96 19.18 18.79
C GLY A 8 0.13 20.21 18.50
N GLN A 9 -0.26 21.47 18.33
CA GLN A 9 0.66 22.61 18.42
C GLN A 9 0.95 22.93 19.89
N ASP A 10 2.24 22.80 20.20
CA ASP A 10 2.87 23.27 21.43
C ASP A 10 2.86 24.81 21.48
N ARG A 11 2.19 25.40 22.48
CA ARG A 11 2.49 26.76 22.96
C ARG A 11 2.43 26.80 24.48
N GLN A 12 3.54 27.27 25.03
CA GLN A 12 3.90 27.35 26.43
C GLN A 12 2.98 28.22 27.31
N ALA A 13 3.06 27.85 28.60
CA ALA A 13 3.08 28.70 29.80
C ALA A 13 1.75 29.10 30.46
N GLY A 14 1.60 28.66 31.71
CA GLY A 14 0.64 29.24 32.65
C GLY A 14 0.24 28.34 33.81
N ARG A 15 1.18 27.99 34.71
CA ARG A 15 0.85 27.43 36.03
C ARG A 15 0.01 28.44 36.81
N PHE A 16 -1.25 28.11 37.12
CA PHE A 16 -1.95 28.67 38.27
C PHE A 16 -2.78 27.59 38.96
N HIS A 17 -2.33 27.21 40.16
CA HIS A 17 -3.13 26.48 41.14
C HIS A 17 -4.31 27.35 41.57
N ARG A 18 -5.55 26.87 41.39
CA ARG A 18 -6.69 27.31 42.21
C ARG A 18 -7.50 26.10 42.65
N THR A 19 -7.24 25.72 43.90
CA THR A 19 -8.00 24.81 44.74
C THR A 19 -9.34 25.45 45.06
N LEU A 20 -10.45 24.90 44.52
CA LEU A 20 -11.80 25.23 44.98
C LEU A 20 -12.23 24.19 46.01
N ARG A 21 -12.26 24.62 47.27
CA ARG A 21 -12.87 23.90 48.40
C ARG A 21 -14.39 23.99 48.27
N LEU A 22 -15.08 22.86 48.27
CA LEU A 22 -16.52 22.80 48.52
C LEU A 22 -16.73 22.34 49.97
N SER A 23 -17.55 23.09 50.71
CA SER A 23 -17.95 22.81 52.09
C SER A 23 -19.02 21.72 52.16
N PRO A 24 -19.06 20.89 53.23
CA PRO A 24 -20.07 19.85 53.40
C PRO A 24 -21.23 20.31 54.29
N GLY A 25 -22.46 20.10 53.80
CA GLY A 25 -23.73 20.26 54.52
C GLY A 25 -24.86 20.37 53.47
N THR A 26 -25.95 19.62 53.48
CA THR A 26 -26.64 18.95 54.58
C THR A 26 -27.54 17.88 53.97
N ARG A 27 -27.53 16.66 54.54
CA ARG A 27 -28.49 15.59 54.25
C ARG A 27 -29.83 15.88 54.94
N ALA A 28 -30.89 15.35 54.31
CA ALA A 28 -32.21 15.02 54.84
C ALA A 28 -33.26 16.15 54.94
N ALA A 29 -34.33 16.03 54.16
CA ALA A 29 -35.64 15.56 54.64
C ALA A 29 -36.76 15.95 53.66
N CYS A 30 -37.34 14.96 52.96
CA CYS A 30 -38.76 14.99 52.61
C CYS A 30 -39.25 13.56 52.32
N ALA A 31 -39.48 12.82 53.40
CA ALA A 31 -40.29 11.61 53.40
C ALA A 31 -41.55 11.90 54.21
N ARG A 32 -42.69 11.95 53.53
CA ARG A 32 -44.01 11.41 53.95
C ARG A 32 -45.13 12.14 53.20
N LEU A 33 -45.89 11.38 52.40
CA LEU A 33 -47.35 11.27 52.48
C LEU A 33 -47.86 10.51 51.24
N HIS A 34 -48.12 9.21 51.40
CA HIS A 34 -49.44 8.61 51.19
C HIS A 34 -49.34 7.08 51.32
N GLN A 35 -49.86 6.57 52.43
CA GLN A 35 -50.35 5.21 52.55
C GLN A 35 -51.77 5.15 51.97
N GLY A 36 -52.09 4.12 51.20
CA GLY A 36 -53.46 3.84 50.81
C GLY A 36 -53.62 2.75 49.75
N ARG A 37 -53.99 1.56 50.22
CA ARG A 37 -54.75 0.49 49.55
C ARG A 37 -54.03 -0.47 48.59
N ALA A 38 -53.86 -1.66 49.14
CA ALA A 38 -53.84 -2.98 48.52
C ALA A 38 -54.59 -3.09 47.18
N GLY A 39 -53.84 -3.44 46.14
CA GLY A 39 -54.31 -4.10 44.93
C GLY A 39 -53.31 -5.21 44.61
N LEU A 40 -53.67 -6.46 44.90
CA LEU A 40 -52.91 -7.63 44.51
C LEU A 40 -52.84 -7.68 42.98
N TRP A 41 -51.68 -7.33 42.42
CA TRP A 41 -51.32 -7.69 41.05
C TRP A 41 -50.19 -8.71 41.12
N PHE A 42 -50.58 -9.95 40.81
CA PHE A 42 -49.76 -11.14 40.72
C PHE A 42 -48.68 -10.95 39.64
N TRP A 43 -47.52 -10.37 39.99
CA TRP A 43 -46.33 -10.46 39.13
C TRP A 43 -45.69 -11.82 39.35
N ARG A 44 -46.18 -12.80 38.59
CA ARG A 44 -45.43 -14.00 38.27
C ARG A 44 -44.09 -13.57 37.66
N ARG A 45 -43.04 -14.04 38.31
CA ARG A 45 -41.63 -13.98 37.92
C ARG A 45 -41.41 -14.54 36.51
N PHE A 46 -41.63 -13.72 35.49
CA PHE A 46 -40.94 -13.86 34.21
C PHE A 46 -39.65 -13.07 34.33
N GLY A 47 -38.58 -13.76 34.71
CA GLY A 47 -37.23 -13.27 34.45
C GLY A 47 -36.99 -13.28 32.95
N ALA A 48 -37.58 -12.33 32.23
CA ALA A 48 -37.07 -11.93 30.94
C ALA A 48 -35.73 -11.26 31.22
N SER A 49 -34.65 -12.03 31.13
CA SER A 49 -33.32 -11.48 30.99
C SER A 49 -33.36 -10.64 29.72
N PHE A 50 -33.57 -9.32 29.86
CA PHE A 50 -33.24 -8.40 28.78
C PHE A 50 -31.79 -8.72 28.40
N PRO A 51 -31.50 -9.07 27.13
CA PRO A 51 -30.13 -9.30 26.72
C PRO A 51 -29.34 -8.05 27.12
N ARG A 52 -28.32 -8.21 27.97
CA ARG A 52 -27.33 -7.15 28.20
C ARG A 52 -26.95 -6.62 26.83
N MET A 53 -26.99 -5.31 26.63
CA MET A 53 -26.40 -4.68 25.45
C MET A 53 -25.00 -5.26 25.30
N THR A 54 -24.82 -6.16 24.33
CA THR A 54 -23.51 -6.66 23.96
C THR A 54 -22.78 -5.45 23.40
N SER A 55 -21.81 -4.94 24.17
CA SER A 55 -20.94 -3.86 23.72
C SER A 55 -20.37 -4.25 22.36
N LEU A 56 -20.58 -3.41 21.35
CA LEU A 56 -19.87 -3.56 20.09
C LEU A 56 -18.37 -3.46 20.39
N THR A 57 -17.58 -4.35 19.80
CA THR A 57 -16.12 -4.26 19.89
C THR A 57 -15.65 -3.20 18.91
N PRO A 58 -14.82 -2.22 19.33
CA PRO A 58 -14.18 -1.28 18.42
C PRO A 58 -13.34 -1.98 17.33
N LEU A 59 -13.31 -1.41 16.12
CA LEU A 59 -12.60 -1.98 14.96
C LEU A 59 -11.10 -2.15 15.25
N ASP A 60 -10.49 -1.11 15.81
CA ASP A 60 -9.09 -1.07 16.23
C ASP A 60 -8.77 -2.12 17.30
N ALA A 61 -9.66 -2.34 18.27
CA ALA A 61 -9.49 -3.38 19.28
C ALA A 61 -9.51 -4.79 18.66
N CYS A 62 -10.41 -5.06 17.72
CA CYS A 62 -10.47 -6.33 16.99
C CYS A 62 -9.18 -6.56 16.17
N LEU A 63 -8.74 -5.55 15.41
CA LEU A 63 -7.50 -5.60 14.64
C LEU A 63 -6.28 -5.82 15.53
N ALA A 64 -6.14 -5.03 16.61
CA ALA A 64 -5.02 -5.14 17.53
C ALA A 64 -4.93 -6.54 18.14
N GLN A 65 -6.06 -7.10 18.58
CA GLN A 65 -6.10 -8.44 19.15
C GLN A 65 -5.72 -9.53 18.13
N ALA A 66 -6.24 -9.47 16.91
CA ALA A 66 -6.00 -10.50 15.91
C ALA A 66 -4.58 -10.43 15.32
N LEU A 67 -4.04 -9.22 15.13
CA LEU A 67 -2.77 -8.97 14.45
C LEU A 67 -1.58 -8.82 15.40
N ALA A 68 -1.80 -8.80 16.72
CA ALA A 68 -0.72 -8.72 17.72
C ALA A 68 0.40 -9.73 17.43
N GLU A 69 1.64 -9.24 17.33
CA GLU A 69 2.84 -10.07 17.15
C GLU A 69 2.75 -11.03 15.93
N MET A 70 2.03 -10.66 14.87
CA MET A 70 2.05 -11.45 13.63
C MET A 70 3.28 -11.10 12.78
N PRO A 71 4.19 -12.06 12.50
CA PRO A 71 5.17 -11.83 11.47
C PRO A 71 4.54 -11.97 10.06
N PRO A 72 5.07 -11.29 9.04
CA PRO A 72 4.75 -11.58 7.66
C PRO A 72 5.04 -13.05 7.31
N VAL A 73 4.32 -13.59 6.33
CA VAL A 73 4.51 -14.97 5.85
C VAL A 73 5.94 -15.18 5.35
N PRO A 74 6.54 -16.37 5.45
CA PRO A 74 7.92 -16.61 5.01
C PRO A 74 8.18 -16.17 3.55
N PRO A 75 9.40 -15.72 3.23
CA PRO A 75 9.77 -15.36 1.86
C PRO A 75 9.68 -16.58 0.93
N GLU A 76 9.16 -16.37 -0.27
CA GLU A 76 9.17 -17.36 -1.36
C GLU A 76 10.00 -16.78 -2.52
N PRO A 77 11.06 -17.47 -2.98
CA PRO A 77 11.82 -17.03 -4.14
C PRO A 77 11.04 -17.33 -5.42
N LEU A 78 10.79 -16.31 -6.24
CA LEU A 78 10.12 -16.45 -7.53
C LEU A 78 10.93 -15.79 -8.65
N PRO A 79 10.82 -16.27 -9.89
CA PRO A 79 11.36 -15.54 -11.03
C PRO A 79 10.61 -14.18 -11.21
N PRO A 80 11.27 -13.15 -11.76
CA PRO A 80 10.69 -11.79 -11.84
C PRO A 80 9.37 -11.73 -12.60
N ASP A 81 9.21 -12.53 -13.65
CA ASP A 81 7.98 -12.61 -14.45
C ASP A 81 6.75 -13.06 -13.65
N ALA A 82 6.95 -13.87 -12.61
CA ALA A 82 5.91 -14.31 -11.69
C ALA A 82 5.73 -13.38 -10.47
N ALA A 83 6.51 -12.31 -10.36
CA ALA A 83 6.54 -11.44 -9.18
C ALA A 83 5.65 -10.20 -9.30
N LEU A 84 5.09 -9.87 -10.47
CA LEU A 84 4.26 -8.68 -10.66
C LEU A 84 3.09 -8.63 -9.66
N GLY A 85 2.93 -7.51 -8.96
CA GLY A 85 1.87 -7.32 -7.97
C GLY A 85 2.11 -8.02 -6.62
N LEU A 86 3.22 -8.75 -6.47
CA LEU A 86 3.60 -9.37 -5.20
C LEU A 86 4.46 -8.43 -4.37
N VAL A 87 4.38 -8.58 -3.05
CA VAL A 87 5.11 -7.74 -2.10
C VAL A 87 6.50 -8.32 -1.86
N LEU A 88 7.53 -7.49 -1.95
CA LEU A 88 8.91 -7.90 -1.71
C LEU A 88 9.15 -8.30 -0.26
N ALA A 89 9.82 -9.43 -0.05
CA ALA A 89 10.18 -9.92 1.26
C ALA A 89 11.50 -9.36 1.79
N ALA A 90 12.36 -8.90 0.89
CA ALA A 90 13.68 -8.34 1.14
C ALA A 90 13.99 -7.24 0.10
N ASP A 91 14.96 -6.38 0.43
CA ASP A 91 15.47 -5.39 -0.53
C ASP A 91 16.09 -6.10 -1.73
N VAL A 92 15.89 -5.51 -2.90
CA VAL A 92 16.51 -5.94 -4.15
C VAL A 92 17.63 -4.96 -4.45
N THR A 93 18.87 -5.42 -4.48
CA THR A 93 20.05 -4.60 -4.73
C THR A 93 20.75 -4.99 -6.02
N LEU A 94 21.48 -4.04 -6.61
CA LEU A 94 22.27 -4.30 -7.81
C LEU A 94 23.42 -5.27 -7.50
N PRO A 95 23.53 -6.42 -8.20
CA PRO A 95 24.62 -7.37 -7.97
C PRO A 95 25.96 -6.89 -8.55
N HIS A 96 25.90 -6.01 -9.54
CA HIS A 96 27.04 -5.40 -10.21
C HIS A 96 26.64 -4.01 -10.73
N ASP A 97 27.63 -3.24 -11.17
CA ASP A 97 27.42 -1.96 -11.84
C ASP A 97 26.54 -2.11 -13.09
N LEU A 98 25.73 -1.09 -13.36
CA LEU A 98 24.86 -1.00 -14.53
C LEU A 98 25.18 0.28 -15.34
N PRO A 99 25.53 0.19 -16.63
CA PRO A 99 26.01 -1.02 -17.30
C PRO A 99 27.32 -1.54 -16.65
N PRO A 100 27.68 -2.83 -16.83
CA PRO A 100 28.88 -3.41 -16.23
C PRO A 100 30.19 -2.92 -16.89
N MET A 101 30.10 -2.39 -18.10
CA MET A 101 31.22 -1.83 -18.84
C MET A 101 30.75 -0.58 -19.60
N ALA A 102 31.71 0.25 -19.99
CA ALA A 102 31.42 1.44 -20.79
C ALA A 102 30.75 1.06 -22.12
N GLN A 103 29.68 1.76 -22.48
CA GLN A 103 28.90 1.53 -23.70
C GLN A 103 28.83 2.79 -24.56
N ALA A 104 28.71 2.60 -25.87
CA ALA A 104 28.51 3.71 -26.80
C ALA A 104 27.11 4.33 -26.60
N LEU A 105 27.03 5.66 -26.47
CA LEU A 105 25.76 6.42 -26.43
C LEU A 105 25.24 6.78 -27.82
N ARG A 106 26.08 6.70 -28.84
CA ARG A 106 25.78 7.04 -30.24
C ARG A 106 26.48 6.06 -31.17
N ALA A 107 26.04 6.01 -32.43
CA ALA A 107 26.79 5.30 -33.46
C ALA A 107 28.07 6.07 -33.81
N GLY A 108 29.15 5.35 -34.10
CA GLY A 108 30.41 5.97 -34.47
C GLY A 108 31.59 5.01 -34.37
N LEU A 109 32.78 5.58 -34.16
CA LEU A 109 34.04 4.88 -34.09
C LEU A 109 34.55 4.93 -32.66
N ALA A 110 34.81 3.77 -32.07
CA ALA A 110 35.43 3.71 -30.76
C ALA A 110 36.92 4.09 -30.88
N VAL A 111 37.33 5.10 -30.12
CA VAL A 111 38.67 5.69 -30.19
C VAL A 111 39.22 5.96 -28.80
N ALA A 112 40.54 6.05 -28.68
CA ALA A 112 41.17 6.71 -27.54
C ALA A 112 41.19 8.21 -27.82
N ALA A 113 40.50 9.01 -27.00
CA ALA A 113 40.41 10.45 -27.17
C ALA A 113 41.80 11.13 -27.18
N PHE A 114 42.75 10.57 -26.42
CA PHE A 114 44.12 11.06 -26.36
C PHE A 114 44.86 10.97 -27.70
N ASP A 115 44.56 9.95 -28.52
CA ASP A 115 45.18 9.79 -29.85
C ASP A 115 44.68 10.84 -30.84
N LEU A 116 43.57 11.53 -30.54
CA LEU A 116 42.92 12.53 -31.39
C LEU A 116 43.20 13.97 -30.99
N VAL A 117 44.12 14.21 -30.04
CA VAL A 117 44.46 15.56 -29.62
C VAL A 117 45.01 16.36 -30.80
N GLY A 118 44.38 17.51 -31.08
CA GLY A 118 44.75 18.38 -32.20
C GLY A 118 44.21 17.96 -33.57
N ALA A 119 43.47 16.85 -33.65
CA ALA A 119 42.81 16.44 -34.90
C ALA A 119 41.85 17.53 -35.39
N SER A 120 42.00 17.91 -36.66
CA SER A 120 41.15 18.90 -37.33
C SER A 120 41.11 18.62 -38.83
N ALA A 121 40.20 19.25 -39.57
CA ALA A 121 40.16 19.12 -41.03
C ALA A 121 41.48 19.58 -41.69
N GLN A 122 42.19 20.54 -41.09
CA GLN A 122 43.49 21.03 -41.57
C GLN A 122 44.66 20.15 -41.14
N LEU A 123 44.49 19.37 -40.07
CA LEU A 123 45.48 18.44 -39.54
C LEU A 123 44.81 17.09 -39.19
N PRO A 124 44.46 16.27 -40.20
CA PRO A 124 43.82 14.98 -39.97
C PRO A 124 44.76 14.00 -39.24
N VAL A 125 44.23 13.27 -38.26
CA VAL A 125 44.98 12.25 -37.52
C VAL A 125 44.62 10.87 -38.06
N PRO A 126 45.58 10.06 -38.55
CA PRO A 126 45.31 8.71 -39.03
C PRO A 126 44.69 7.82 -37.95
N LEU A 127 43.62 7.10 -38.30
CA LEU A 127 42.97 6.13 -37.43
C LEU A 127 43.37 4.70 -37.83
N ALA A 128 43.93 3.93 -36.90
CA ALA A 128 44.31 2.55 -37.12
C ALA A 128 43.11 1.60 -37.07
N ALA A 129 42.32 1.54 -38.16
CA ALA A 129 41.17 0.66 -38.33
C ALA A 129 40.21 0.63 -37.11
N PRO A 130 39.64 1.79 -36.72
CA PRO A 130 38.82 1.89 -35.52
C PRO A 130 37.56 1.04 -35.64
N ARG A 131 37.16 0.42 -34.54
CA ARG A 131 35.93 -0.39 -34.52
C ARG A 131 34.72 0.52 -34.59
N ARG A 132 33.83 0.25 -35.54
CA ARG A 132 32.48 0.84 -35.57
C ARG A 132 31.64 0.26 -34.43
N VAL A 133 30.97 1.12 -33.68
CA VAL A 133 30.09 0.77 -32.58
C VAL A 133 28.70 1.35 -32.79
N LEU A 134 27.69 0.60 -32.37
CA LEU A 134 26.30 1.05 -32.27
C LEU A 134 25.94 1.44 -30.83
N PRO A 135 24.92 2.29 -30.62
CA PRO A 135 24.44 2.61 -29.28
C PRO A 135 24.14 1.34 -28.47
N GLY A 136 24.66 1.29 -27.24
CA GLY A 136 24.54 0.14 -26.34
C GLY A 136 25.64 -0.92 -26.47
N GLU A 137 26.46 -0.89 -27.52
CA GLU A 137 27.62 -1.79 -27.62
C GLU A 137 28.72 -1.39 -26.65
N ALA A 138 29.38 -2.39 -26.09
CA ALA A 138 30.56 -2.21 -25.25
C ALA A 138 31.73 -1.58 -26.02
N LEU A 139 32.41 -0.64 -25.39
CA LEU A 139 33.65 -0.08 -25.94
C LEU A 139 34.76 -1.14 -25.95
N PRO A 140 35.53 -1.27 -27.05
CA PRO A 140 36.75 -2.07 -27.07
C PRO A 140 37.78 -1.64 -26.01
N PRO A 141 38.62 -2.57 -25.54
CA PRO A 141 39.74 -2.23 -24.67
C PRO A 141 40.63 -1.13 -25.27
N GLY A 142 41.04 -0.17 -24.43
CA GLY A 142 41.88 0.96 -24.85
C GLY A 142 41.14 2.11 -25.52
N THR A 143 39.81 2.03 -25.66
CA THR A 143 38.98 3.15 -26.15
C THR A 143 38.18 3.77 -25.00
N ASP A 144 37.96 5.09 -25.06
CA ASP A 144 37.29 5.87 -24.02
C ASP A 144 36.33 6.93 -24.57
N ALA A 145 36.19 7.04 -25.90
CA ALA A 145 35.27 7.96 -26.56
C ALA A 145 34.69 7.34 -27.85
N VAL A 146 33.56 7.89 -28.31
CA VAL A 146 32.92 7.50 -29.59
C VAL A 146 32.90 8.69 -30.53
N LEU A 147 33.80 8.66 -31.53
CA LEU A 147 33.87 9.65 -32.59
C LEU A 147 32.70 9.44 -33.57
N PRO A 148 31.81 10.43 -33.77
CA PRO A 148 30.77 10.37 -34.80
C PRO A 148 31.33 10.08 -36.20
N GLU A 149 30.56 9.44 -37.09
CA GLU A 149 31.07 9.05 -38.42
C GLU A 149 31.47 10.24 -39.29
N ASP A 150 30.84 11.41 -39.12
CA ASP A 150 31.20 12.68 -39.77
C ASP A 150 32.47 13.31 -39.18
N GLY A 151 32.97 12.77 -38.07
CA GLY A 151 34.25 13.14 -37.47
C GLY A 151 35.47 12.46 -38.11
N ALA A 152 35.26 11.56 -39.08
CA ALA A 152 36.33 10.86 -39.78
C ALA A 152 36.06 10.79 -41.29
N GLU A 153 37.12 10.88 -42.09
CA GLU A 153 37.05 10.81 -43.54
C GLU A 153 38.18 9.96 -44.13
N ALA A 154 38.02 9.52 -45.38
CA ALA A 154 39.08 8.83 -46.11
C ALA A 154 40.04 9.85 -46.74
N VAL A 155 41.23 10.01 -46.17
CA VAL A 155 42.31 10.87 -46.69
C VAL A 155 43.39 9.99 -47.29
N ALA A 156 43.64 10.12 -48.60
CA ALA A 156 44.66 9.35 -49.32
C ALA A 156 44.56 7.82 -49.14
N GLY A 157 43.33 7.29 -49.02
CA GLY A 157 43.07 5.86 -48.81
C GLY A 157 43.22 5.37 -47.37
N LEU A 158 43.55 6.27 -46.43
CA LEU A 158 43.60 6.00 -45.00
C LEU A 158 42.42 6.69 -44.31
N TYR A 159 41.82 6.03 -43.33
CA TYR A 159 40.76 6.64 -42.53
C TYR A 159 41.39 7.56 -41.49
N ALA A 160 40.98 8.81 -41.43
CA ALA A 160 41.57 9.82 -40.55
C ALA A 160 40.49 10.61 -39.81
N ALA A 161 40.73 10.91 -38.54
CA ALA A 161 39.90 11.81 -37.76
C ALA A 161 40.17 13.25 -38.16
N ILE A 162 39.09 14.00 -38.42
CA ILE A 162 39.13 15.42 -38.80
C ILE A 162 38.60 16.34 -37.69
N ARG A 163 38.41 15.78 -36.49
CA ARG A 163 38.08 16.51 -35.27
C ARG A 163 38.59 15.77 -34.04
N SER A 164 38.99 16.53 -33.03
CA SER A 164 39.23 16.01 -31.69
C SER A 164 37.92 15.71 -30.97
N ILE A 165 37.99 14.82 -29.97
CA ILE A 165 36.88 14.49 -29.09
C ILE A 165 37.39 14.42 -27.63
N ALA A 166 36.54 14.77 -26.65
CA ALA A 166 36.93 14.69 -25.25
C ALA A 166 36.88 13.24 -24.72
N PRO A 167 37.74 12.87 -23.74
CA PRO A 167 37.59 11.59 -23.02
C PRO A 167 36.18 11.42 -22.47
N GLY A 168 35.56 10.26 -22.71
CA GLY A 168 34.19 9.97 -22.28
C GLY A 168 33.09 10.52 -23.19
N GLU A 169 33.40 11.30 -24.21
CA GLU A 169 32.37 11.85 -25.09
C GLU A 169 31.71 10.73 -25.91
N GLY A 170 30.38 10.71 -25.91
CA GLY A 170 29.62 9.66 -26.57
C GLY A 170 29.65 8.31 -25.84
N VAL A 171 30.02 8.28 -24.55
CA VAL A 171 30.13 7.07 -23.74
C VAL A 171 29.22 7.12 -22.52
N ARG A 172 28.53 6.01 -22.25
CA ARG A 172 27.85 5.72 -20.98
C ARG A 172 28.81 4.90 -20.14
N PHE A 173 29.33 5.47 -19.07
CA PHE A 173 30.33 4.78 -18.25
C PHE A 173 29.75 3.56 -17.51
N ALA A 174 30.63 2.66 -17.10
CA ALA A 174 30.26 1.59 -16.19
C ALA A 174 29.68 2.19 -14.89
N GLY A 175 28.62 1.58 -14.38
CA GLY A 175 27.96 2.01 -13.14
C GLY A 175 27.24 3.36 -13.21
N HIS A 176 27.04 3.92 -14.41
CA HIS A 176 26.35 5.20 -14.60
C HIS A 176 24.86 5.13 -14.21
N ASP A 177 24.23 3.96 -14.34
CA ASP A 177 22.80 3.74 -14.05
C ASP A 177 22.55 3.17 -12.66
N GLY A 178 23.62 2.74 -12.01
CA GLY A 178 23.62 2.29 -10.64
C GLY A 178 24.86 1.47 -10.36
N ARG A 179 25.32 1.54 -9.11
CA ARG A 179 26.49 0.80 -8.65
C ARG A 179 26.09 -0.46 -7.89
N ALA A 180 26.99 -1.43 -7.87
CA ALA A 180 26.83 -2.64 -7.06
C ALA A 180 26.46 -2.28 -5.60
N GLY A 181 25.41 -2.93 -5.08
CA GLY A 181 24.89 -2.73 -3.73
C GLY A 181 23.80 -1.64 -3.60
N GLU A 182 23.57 -0.80 -4.62
CA GLU A 182 22.47 0.16 -4.59
C GLU A 182 21.10 -0.54 -4.63
N ALA A 183 20.13 -0.03 -3.89
CA ALA A 183 18.79 -0.60 -3.80
C ALA A 183 17.93 -0.21 -5.02
N LEU A 184 17.39 -1.22 -5.71
CA LEU A 184 16.41 -1.08 -6.79
C LEU A 184 14.98 -1.03 -6.26
N ALA A 185 14.72 -1.76 -5.17
CA ALA A 185 13.44 -1.80 -4.47
C ALA A 185 13.66 -2.27 -3.02
N HIS A 186 12.73 -1.90 -2.13
CA HIS A 186 12.79 -2.23 -0.71
C HIS A 186 11.77 -3.30 -0.32
N ALA A 187 12.07 -4.04 0.75
CA ALA A 187 11.14 -4.94 1.39
C ALA A 187 9.82 -4.21 1.73
N GLY A 188 8.69 -4.90 1.56
CA GLY A 188 7.36 -4.34 1.78
C GLY A 188 6.80 -3.54 0.60
N GLN A 189 7.60 -3.25 -0.44
CA GLN A 189 7.09 -2.65 -1.67
C GLN A 189 6.44 -3.69 -2.58
N CYS A 190 5.36 -3.28 -3.25
CA CYS A 190 4.76 -4.05 -4.34
C CYS A 190 5.66 -4.02 -5.58
N MET A 191 5.83 -5.18 -6.21
CA MET A 191 6.59 -5.31 -7.44
C MET A 191 5.80 -4.74 -8.62
N THR A 192 6.34 -3.71 -9.25
CA THR A 192 5.72 -3.02 -10.39
C THR A 192 6.44 -3.37 -11.68
N SER A 193 5.84 -3.08 -12.84
CA SER A 193 6.51 -3.26 -14.14
C SER A 193 7.85 -2.51 -14.23
N ARG A 194 7.97 -1.36 -13.57
CA ARG A 194 9.23 -0.60 -13.50
C ARG A 194 10.30 -1.38 -12.73
N HIS A 195 9.95 -1.95 -11.58
CA HIS A 195 10.87 -2.77 -10.79
C HIS A 195 11.32 -4.00 -11.58
N LEU A 196 10.39 -4.68 -12.26
CA LEU A 196 10.70 -5.84 -13.11
C LEU A 196 11.67 -5.51 -14.25
N PHE A 197 11.50 -4.35 -14.89
CA PHE A 197 12.44 -3.88 -15.90
C PHE A 197 13.86 -3.71 -15.33
N LEU A 198 13.99 -3.07 -14.16
CA LEU A 198 15.28 -2.85 -13.51
C LEU A 198 15.94 -4.17 -13.07
N VAL A 199 15.16 -5.08 -12.49
CA VAL A 199 15.59 -6.44 -12.11
C VAL A 199 16.08 -7.22 -13.33
N GLY A 200 15.38 -7.09 -14.47
CA GLY A 200 15.79 -7.69 -15.74
C GLY A 200 17.09 -7.12 -16.29
N LEU A 201 17.26 -5.79 -16.27
CA LEU A 201 18.52 -5.14 -16.65
C LEU A 201 19.70 -5.57 -15.77
N ALA A 202 19.44 -5.79 -14.48
CA ALA A 202 20.43 -6.25 -13.51
C ALA A 202 20.72 -7.76 -13.59
N GLY A 203 20.05 -8.52 -14.47
CA GLY A 203 20.25 -9.96 -14.61
C GLY A 203 19.83 -10.77 -13.37
N ILE A 204 18.93 -10.24 -12.54
CA ILE A 204 18.49 -10.90 -11.30
C ILE A 204 17.47 -11.98 -11.64
N ALA A 205 17.84 -13.25 -11.39
CA ALA A 205 17.03 -14.40 -11.76
C ALA A 205 15.88 -14.71 -10.81
N GLN A 206 15.95 -14.28 -9.55
CA GLN A 206 14.94 -14.52 -8.53
C GLN A 206 14.81 -13.34 -7.59
N VAL A 207 13.59 -13.09 -7.14
CA VAL A 207 13.25 -12.10 -6.12
C VAL A 207 12.49 -12.78 -4.99
N ALA A 208 12.83 -12.44 -3.75
CA ALA A 208 12.11 -12.96 -2.60
C ALA A 208 10.82 -12.15 -2.40
N VAL A 209 9.66 -12.82 -2.46
CA VAL A 209 8.35 -12.20 -2.31
C VAL A 209 7.55 -12.81 -1.16
N ARG A 210 6.46 -12.15 -0.77
CA ARG A 210 5.51 -12.60 0.24
C ARG A 210 4.24 -13.06 -0.47
N LEU A 211 3.96 -14.36 -0.39
CA LEU A 211 2.85 -14.99 -1.09
C LEU A 211 1.89 -15.68 -0.10
N PRO A 212 1.00 -14.92 0.56
CA PRO A 212 0.07 -15.47 1.53
C PRO A 212 -0.90 -16.47 0.88
N ARG A 213 -0.98 -17.68 1.46
CA ARG A 213 -1.97 -18.69 1.14
C ARG A 213 -3.31 -18.35 1.78
N VAL A 214 -4.38 -18.29 0.99
CA VAL A 214 -5.70 -17.88 1.46
C VAL A 214 -6.77 -18.88 1.03
N ARG A 215 -7.61 -19.30 1.97
CA ARG A 215 -8.80 -20.12 1.70
C ARG A 215 -10.04 -19.24 1.64
N VAL A 216 -10.87 -19.40 0.62
CA VAL A 216 -12.13 -18.66 0.46
C VAL A 216 -13.30 -19.64 0.57
N ALA A 217 -13.86 -19.77 1.77
CA ALA A 217 -14.99 -20.66 2.06
C ALA A 217 -16.27 -19.84 2.31
N LEU A 218 -16.83 -19.24 1.25
CA LEU A 218 -18.08 -18.47 1.30
C LEU A 218 -19.19 -19.23 0.55
N ASP A 219 -20.45 -18.94 0.89
CA ASP A 219 -21.60 -19.66 0.34
C ASP A 219 -22.04 -19.13 -1.04
N ASP A 220 -21.94 -17.80 -1.26
CA ASP A 220 -22.39 -17.15 -2.48
C ASP A 220 -21.27 -17.16 -3.56
N PRO A 221 -21.50 -17.73 -4.76
CA PRO A 221 -20.47 -17.83 -5.80
C PRO A 221 -19.94 -16.48 -6.31
N ALA A 222 -20.77 -15.44 -6.35
CA ALA A 222 -20.33 -14.11 -6.78
C ALA A 222 -19.42 -13.47 -5.72
N GLN A 223 -19.73 -13.67 -4.44
CA GLN A 223 -18.87 -13.27 -3.32
C GLN A 223 -17.54 -14.03 -3.30
N VAL A 224 -17.57 -15.36 -3.54
CA VAL A 224 -16.35 -16.17 -3.68
C VAL A 224 -15.46 -15.63 -4.81
N GLY A 225 -16.05 -15.41 -6.00
CA GLY A 225 -15.33 -14.90 -7.16
C GLY A 225 -14.72 -13.53 -6.90
N PHE A 226 -15.49 -12.61 -6.31
CA PHE A 226 -15.00 -11.29 -5.93
C PHE A 226 -13.86 -11.37 -4.92
N ALA A 227 -14.06 -12.05 -3.78
CA ALA A 227 -13.07 -12.12 -2.71
C ALA A 227 -11.77 -12.78 -3.19
N ALA A 228 -11.85 -13.87 -3.97
CA ALA A 228 -10.69 -14.54 -4.52
C ALA A 228 -9.89 -13.63 -5.46
N ASN A 229 -10.56 -12.88 -6.34
CA ASN A 229 -9.86 -11.97 -7.27
C ASN A 229 -9.28 -10.75 -6.55
N TRP A 230 -10.00 -10.20 -5.58
CA TRP A 230 -9.52 -9.10 -4.74
C TRP A 230 -8.27 -9.53 -3.96
N LEU A 231 -8.28 -10.71 -3.34
CA LEU A 231 -7.11 -11.27 -2.64
C LEU A 231 -5.94 -11.55 -3.58
N ARG A 232 -6.17 -12.08 -4.79
CA ARG A 232 -5.11 -12.26 -5.79
C ARG A 232 -4.48 -10.91 -6.19
N GLY A 233 -5.30 -9.86 -6.34
CA GLY A 233 -4.82 -8.50 -6.58
C GLY A 233 -3.95 -7.95 -5.44
N LEU A 234 -4.12 -8.46 -4.21
CA LEU A 234 -3.28 -8.18 -3.05
C LEU A 234 -2.08 -9.13 -2.92
N GLY A 235 -1.79 -9.93 -3.94
CA GLY A 235 -0.68 -10.87 -3.98
C GLY A 235 -0.92 -12.18 -3.24
N ALA A 236 -2.17 -12.61 -3.04
CA ALA A 236 -2.49 -13.89 -2.41
C ALA A 236 -2.50 -15.08 -3.39
N ARG A 237 -2.11 -16.26 -2.89
CA ARG A 237 -2.37 -17.55 -3.53
C ARG A 237 -3.64 -18.17 -2.93
N ILE A 238 -4.67 -18.38 -3.73
CA ILE A 238 -5.88 -19.08 -3.27
C ILE A 238 -5.62 -20.58 -3.18
N THR A 239 -5.87 -21.19 -2.02
CA THR A 239 -5.59 -22.61 -1.74
C THR A 239 -6.43 -23.15 -0.59
N GLU A 240 -6.67 -24.46 -0.60
CA GLU A 240 -7.26 -25.18 0.53
C GLU A 240 -6.21 -25.60 1.57
N ASP A 241 -4.97 -25.82 1.12
CA ASP A 241 -3.89 -26.37 1.93
C ASP A 241 -3.14 -25.30 2.74
N ALA A 242 -3.02 -25.54 4.04
CA ALA A 242 -2.26 -24.72 5.00
C ALA A 242 -2.43 -23.19 4.82
N PRO A 243 -3.68 -22.67 4.85
CA PRO A 243 -3.93 -21.25 4.65
C PRO A 243 -3.40 -20.41 5.80
N HIS A 244 -2.82 -19.25 5.47
CA HIS A 244 -2.47 -18.20 6.44
C HIS A 244 -3.68 -17.32 6.77
N LEU A 245 -4.65 -17.22 5.85
CA LEU A 245 -5.92 -16.53 6.04
C LEU A 245 -7.07 -17.40 5.54
N ILE A 246 -8.15 -17.45 6.32
CA ILE A 246 -9.37 -18.19 5.98
C ILE A 246 -10.54 -17.20 5.98
N LEU A 247 -11.24 -17.10 4.87
CA LEU A 247 -12.52 -16.40 4.78
C LEU A 247 -13.66 -17.39 5.01
N ARG A 248 -14.61 -17.03 5.88
CA ARG A 248 -15.83 -17.82 6.15
C ARG A 248 -17.06 -16.91 6.34
N PRO A 249 -18.29 -17.38 6.09
CA PRO A 249 -19.49 -16.60 6.35
C PRO A 249 -19.75 -16.46 7.86
N ALA A 250 -20.37 -15.35 8.24
CA ALA A 250 -20.92 -15.19 9.58
C ALA A 250 -22.16 -16.09 9.77
N THR A 251 -22.05 -17.10 10.62
CA THR A 251 -23.16 -18.01 11.01
C THR A 251 -23.80 -17.63 12.35
N HIS A 252 -23.19 -16.68 13.07
CA HIS A 252 -23.62 -16.24 14.39
C HIS A 252 -23.71 -14.71 14.44
N HIS A 253 -24.51 -14.21 15.37
CA HIS A 253 -24.72 -12.79 15.61
C HIS A 253 -23.78 -12.21 16.68
N THR A 254 -22.83 -13.00 17.18
CA THR A 254 -21.81 -12.58 18.14
C THR A 254 -20.48 -13.28 17.82
N PRO A 255 -19.32 -12.63 18.03
CA PRO A 255 -19.15 -11.24 18.51
C PRO A 255 -19.64 -10.20 17.49
N ARG A 256 -19.76 -8.94 17.91
CA ARG A 256 -20.27 -7.82 17.10
C ARG A 256 -19.25 -6.70 17.04
N LEU A 257 -19.01 -6.18 15.85
CA LEU A 257 -18.06 -5.11 15.58
C LEU A 257 -18.77 -3.76 15.48
N ALA A 258 -18.13 -2.70 15.95
CA ALA A 258 -18.55 -1.32 15.75
C ALA A 258 -18.18 -0.86 14.33
N LEU A 259 -18.68 -1.55 13.30
CA LEU A 259 -18.40 -1.30 11.89
C LEU A 259 -19.72 -1.14 11.10
N SER A 260 -19.79 -0.11 10.27
CA SER A 260 -20.95 0.21 9.43
C SER A 260 -20.54 0.31 7.95
N PRO A 261 -21.14 -0.50 7.06
CA PRO A 261 -21.90 -1.72 7.35
C PRO A 261 -20.97 -2.85 7.83
N GLY A 262 -21.51 -3.97 8.30
CA GLY A 262 -20.71 -5.17 8.58
C GLY A 262 -20.38 -5.41 10.05
N ASP A 263 -21.35 -5.13 10.92
CA ASP A 263 -21.30 -5.35 12.37
C ASP A 263 -21.16 -6.82 12.79
N THR A 264 -21.34 -7.79 11.88
CA THR A 264 -21.04 -9.22 12.09
C THR A 264 -19.70 -9.65 11.49
N GLY A 265 -18.93 -8.71 10.92
CA GLY A 265 -17.57 -8.95 10.47
C GLY A 265 -16.64 -9.15 11.65
N TRP A 266 -15.72 -10.11 11.56
CA TRP A 266 -14.80 -10.42 12.65
C TRP A 266 -13.47 -10.94 12.14
N LEU A 267 -12.38 -10.50 12.77
CA LEU A 267 -11.05 -11.04 12.54
C LEU A 267 -10.54 -11.64 13.85
N GLU A 268 -10.05 -12.88 13.76
CA GLU A 268 -9.42 -13.55 14.89
C GLU A 268 -8.21 -14.37 14.43
N ARG A 269 -7.35 -14.71 15.38
CA ARG A 269 -6.23 -15.63 15.15
C ARG A 269 -6.56 -17.00 15.71
N MET A 270 -6.40 -18.03 14.89
CA MET A 270 -6.50 -19.44 15.27
C MET A 270 -5.16 -20.13 15.02
N GLY A 271 -4.34 -20.23 16.07
CA GLY A 271 -2.97 -20.73 15.94
C GLY A 271 -2.12 -19.82 15.06
N ALA A 272 -1.60 -20.34 13.94
CA ALA A 272 -0.79 -19.60 12.99
C ALA A 272 -1.61 -18.95 11.84
N ALA A 273 -2.92 -19.21 11.76
CA ALA A 273 -3.78 -18.68 10.71
C ALA A 273 -4.69 -17.56 11.24
N LEU A 274 -5.01 -16.61 10.38
CA LEU A 274 -6.10 -15.66 10.59
C LEU A 274 -7.42 -16.23 10.05
N VAL A 275 -8.51 -15.91 10.74
CA VAL A 275 -9.86 -16.22 10.30
C VAL A 275 -10.65 -14.93 10.19
N LEU A 276 -11.04 -14.60 8.96
CA LEU A 276 -11.89 -13.47 8.62
C LEU A 276 -13.32 -13.98 8.41
N THR A 277 -14.18 -13.67 9.36
CA THR A 277 -15.61 -13.93 9.27
C THR A 277 -16.28 -12.75 8.57
N LEU A 278 -16.97 -13.03 7.46
CA LEU A 278 -17.58 -12.03 6.59
C LEU A 278 -19.11 -12.01 6.73
N PRO A 279 -19.74 -10.82 6.84
CA PRO A 279 -21.20 -10.70 6.77
C PRO A 279 -21.75 -11.28 5.45
N PRO A 280 -22.92 -11.95 5.46
CA PRO A 280 -23.47 -12.58 4.26
C PRO A 280 -24.02 -11.58 3.23
N ARG A 281 -24.33 -10.34 3.67
CA ARG A 281 -24.75 -9.27 2.76
C ARG A 281 -23.53 -8.67 2.07
N PHE A 282 -23.63 -8.39 0.78
CA PHE A 282 -22.50 -7.91 -0.03
C PHE A 282 -21.88 -6.61 0.50
N ASP A 283 -22.69 -5.68 1.01
CA ASP A 283 -22.25 -4.40 1.56
C ASP A 283 -21.39 -4.61 2.82
N GLY A 284 -21.89 -5.42 3.76
CA GLY A 284 -21.15 -5.81 4.95
C GLY A 284 -19.90 -6.63 4.64
N MET A 285 -19.95 -7.53 3.66
CA MET A 285 -18.79 -8.29 3.18
C MET A 285 -17.68 -7.34 2.70
N LEU A 286 -18.01 -6.39 1.83
CA LEU A 286 -17.05 -5.40 1.32
C LEU A 286 -16.45 -4.58 2.46
N ALA A 287 -17.27 -4.10 3.37
CA ALA A 287 -16.79 -3.34 4.51
C ALA A 287 -15.83 -4.15 5.38
N ALA A 288 -16.13 -5.41 5.67
CA ALA A 288 -15.24 -6.29 6.41
C ALA A 288 -13.95 -6.62 5.64
N LEU A 289 -14.00 -6.79 4.31
CA LEU A 289 -12.80 -7.00 3.49
C LEU A 289 -11.85 -5.79 3.57
N TYR A 290 -12.35 -4.56 3.44
CA TYR A 290 -11.50 -3.37 3.53
C TYR A 290 -11.07 -3.02 4.97
N ALA A 291 -11.96 -3.17 5.94
CA ALA A 291 -11.68 -2.81 7.33
C ALA A 291 -10.83 -3.84 8.08
N LEU A 292 -10.94 -5.13 7.72
CA LEU A 292 -10.26 -6.24 8.40
C LEU A 292 -9.34 -7.02 7.47
N GLY A 293 -9.83 -7.36 6.27
CA GLY A 293 -9.08 -8.15 5.29
C GLY A 293 -7.84 -7.43 4.75
N LEU A 294 -7.95 -6.13 4.44
CA LEU A 294 -6.82 -5.36 3.92
C LEU A 294 -5.71 -5.20 4.99
N PRO A 295 -6.01 -4.83 6.25
CA PRO A 295 -5.03 -4.89 7.33
C PRO A 295 -4.44 -6.28 7.57
N ALA A 296 -5.24 -7.34 7.49
CA ALA A 296 -4.76 -8.72 7.60
C ALA A 296 -3.76 -9.06 6.49
N MET A 297 -4.07 -8.70 5.23
CA MET A 297 -3.18 -8.88 4.10
C MET A 297 -1.91 -8.04 4.22
N ALA A 298 -2.02 -6.79 4.68
CA ALA A 298 -0.88 -5.92 4.95
C ALA A 298 0.04 -6.54 6.02
N ALA A 299 -0.51 -7.09 7.09
CA ALA A 299 0.27 -7.77 8.12
C ALA A 299 0.91 -9.08 7.62
N LEU A 300 0.20 -9.87 6.83
CA LEU A 300 0.74 -11.11 6.24
C LEU A 300 1.82 -10.86 5.20
N THR A 301 1.78 -9.73 4.49
CA THR A 301 2.76 -9.40 3.43
C THR A 301 3.84 -8.43 3.89
N GLY A 302 3.64 -7.71 4.99
CA GLY A 302 4.47 -6.55 5.35
C GLY A 302 4.25 -5.33 4.44
N ALA A 303 3.23 -5.33 3.59
CA ALA A 303 2.89 -4.19 2.75
C ALA A 303 2.35 -3.02 3.57
N VAL A 304 2.64 -1.80 3.11
CA VAL A 304 2.02 -0.58 3.62
C VAL A 304 0.95 -0.14 2.62
N PRO A 305 -0.34 -0.15 2.99
CA PRO A 305 -1.39 0.34 2.11
C PRO A 305 -1.13 1.78 1.67
N GLN A 306 -1.32 2.06 0.37
CA GLN A 306 -1.27 3.39 -0.20
C GLN A 306 -2.42 4.24 0.33
N VAL A 307 -2.12 5.51 0.59
CA VAL A 307 -3.10 6.48 1.09
C VAL A 307 -2.96 7.77 0.30
N GLU A 308 -4.08 8.21 -0.27
CA GLU A 308 -4.21 9.49 -0.94
C GLU A 308 -5.08 10.43 -0.11
N THR A 309 -4.60 11.64 0.13
CA THR A 309 -5.37 12.66 0.86
C THR A 309 -5.84 13.73 -0.12
N ARG A 310 -7.15 13.96 -0.20
CA ARG A 310 -7.75 15.02 -1.02
C ARG A 310 -8.88 15.71 -0.23
N PRO A 311 -9.19 16.98 -0.52
CA PRO A 311 -10.31 17.69 0.10
C PRO A 311 -11.65 17.08 -0.32
N LEU A 312 -12.65 17.12 0.55
CA LEU A 312 -14.03 16.71 0.25
C LEU A 312 -14.79 17.77 -0.56
N VAL A 313 -15.53 17.37 -1.60
CA VAL A 313 -16.41 18.30 -2.35
C VAL A 313 -17.67 18.68 -1.55
N ARG A 314 -18.09 17.84 -0.60
CA ARG A 314 -19.28 18.05 0.24
C ARG A 314 -19.10 17.46 1.63
N LYS A 315 -19.90 17.93 2.58
CA LYS A 315 -19.92 17.42 3.95
C LYS A 315 -20.26 15.93 3.96
N VAL A 316 -19.59 15.21 4.86
CA VAL A 316 -19.94 13.86 5.30
C VAL A 316 -20.38 13.94 6.76
N SER A 317 -21.42 13.21 7.14
CA SER A 317 -21.90 13.12 8.53
C SER A 317 -21.82 11.67 8.98
N SER A 318 -21.18 11.41 10.11
CA SER A 318 -20.94 10.06 10.63
C SER A 318 -21.61 9.85 11.98
N ALA A 319 -22.01 8.62 12.27
CA ALA A 319 -22.59 8.23 13.55
C ALA A 319 -21.50 7.97 14.60
N LEU A 320 -21.59 8.66 15.74
CA LEU A 320 -20.67 8.45 16.87
C LEU A 320 -20.72 6.99 17.36
N GLY A 321 -19.54 6.44 17.62
CA GLY A 321 -19.35 5.09 18.15
C GLY A 321 -19.26 3.98 17.11
N LEU A 322 -19.28 4.30 15.81
CA LEU A 322 -19.11 3.33 14.71
C LEU A 322 -17.99 3.75 13.78
N SER A 323 -17.15 2.79 13.38
CA SER A 323 -16.29 2.96 12.21
C SER A 323 -17.14 2.84 10.95
N GLU A 324 -17.17 3.86 10.10
CA GLU A 324 -18.05 3.88 8.93
C GLU A 324 -17.26 3.93 7.62
N LEU A 325 -17.57 2.99 6.72
CA LEU A 325 -16.97 2.98 5.40
C LEU A 325 -17.62 4.03 4.50
N VAL A 326 -16.78 4.76 3.77
CA VAL A 326 -17.18 5.78 2.78
C VAL A 326 -16.52 5.44 1.45
N LEU A 327 -17.33 5.32 0.39
CA LEU A 327 -16.83 5.22 -0.98
C LEU A 327 -16.59 6.63 -1.53
N LEU A 328 -15.49 6.78 -2.27
CA LEU A 328 -15.06 8.08 -2.79
C LEU A 328 -14.88 7.98 -4.30
N ARG A 329 -15.54 8.88 -5.02
CA ARG A 329 -15.26 9.16 -6.43
C ARG A 329 -14.28 10.32 -6.51
N SER A 330 -13.34 10.30 -7.45
CA SER A 330 -12.50 11.46 -7.76
C SER A 330 -13.06 12.24 -8.94
N ASP A 331 -12.95 13.56 -8.87
CA ASP A 331 -12.97 14.46 -10.04
C ASP A 331 -11.56 14.87 -10.50
N GLY A 332 -10.51 14.31 -9.88
CA GLY A 332 -9.11 14.61 -10.13
C GLY A 332 -8.45 15.44 -9.04
N GLN A 333 -9.17 16.30 -8.32
CA GLN A 333 -8.62 17.19 -7.30
C GLN A 333 -9.27 17.01 -5.92
N ALA A 334 -10.51 16.51 -5.88
CA ALA A 334 -11.28 16.36 -4.66
C ALA A 334 -12.01 15.02 -4.59
N TRP A 335 -12.41 14.65 -3.38
CA TRP A 335 -13.21 13.47 -3.12
C TRP A 335 -14.71 13.80 -3.09
N ASP A 336 -15.49 13.07 -3.89
CA ASP A 336 -16.94 13.05 -3.85
C ASP A 336 -17.44 11.81 -3.08
N PRO A 337 -17.83 11.98 -1.79
CA PRO A 337 -18.16 10.87 -0.90
C PRO A 337 -19.59 10.38 -1.04
N THR A 338 -19.80 9.08 -0.86
CA THR A 338 -21.11 8.51 -0.55
C THR A 338 -21.50 8.82 0.91
N PRO A 339 -22.79 8.65 1.28
CA PRO A 339 -23.17 8.58 2.69
C PRO A 339 -22.37 7.48 3.41
N PRO A 340 -21.84 7.72 4.62
CA PRO A 340 -21.17 6.70 5.41
C PRO A 340 -22.07 5.52 5.72
N GLY A 341 -21.46 4.35 5.87
CA GLY A 341 -22.19 3.11 6.17
C GLY A 341 -23.04 2.60 5.00
N THR A 342 -23.01 3.26 3.84
CA THR A 342 -23.85 2.93 2.69
C THR A 342 -22.99 2.51 1.51
N ILE A 343 -23.06 1.22 1.15
CA ILE A 343 -22.40 0.66 -0.02
C ILE A 343 -23.48 0.16 -0.98
N THR A 344 -23.58 0.77 -2.16
CA THR A 344 -24.47 0.31 -3.23
C THR A 344 -23.63 -0.15 -4.42
N ALA A 345 -24.13 -1.11 -5.20
CA ALA A 345 -23.44 -1.58 -6.40
C ALA A 345 -23.13 -0.42 -7.39
N GLY A 346 -24.07 0.51 -7.56
CA GLY A 346 -23.90 1.66 -8.44
C GLY A 346 -22.89 2.69 -7.95
N ALA A 347 -22.70 2.80 -6.62
CA ALA A 347 -21.65 3.63 -6.04
C ALA A 347 -20.28 2.95 -6.13
N LEU A 348 -20.22 1.65 -5.83
CA LEU A 348 -18.98 0.86 -5.93
C LEU A 348 -18.41 0.90 -7.35
N ALA A 349 -19.27 0.76 -8.37
CA ALA A 349 -18.85 0.81 -9.78
C ALA A 349 -18.22 2.15 -10.23
N ARG A 350 -18.38 3.22 -9.43
CA ARG A 350 -17.81 4.55 -9.72
C ARG A 350 -16.77 4.99 -8.69
N ALA A 351 -16.60 4.21 -7.63
CA ALA A 351 -15.68 4.51 -6.57
C ALA A 351 -14.25 4.26 -7.07
N GLN A 352 -13.34 5.12 -6.63
CA GLN A 352 -11.91 5.03 -6.95
C GLN A 352 -11.09 4.82 -5.67
N ALA A 353 -11.63 5.25 -4.52
CA ALA A 353 -11.01 5.07 -3.23
C ALA A 353 -12.05 4.77 -2.14
N ILE A 354 -11.57 4.26 -1.01
CA ILE A 354 -12.33 3.98 0.20
C ILE A 354 -11.68 4.68 1.38
N ALA A 355 -12.49 5.24 2.26
CA ALA A 355 -12.07 5.70 3.57
C ALA A 355 -12.90 5.02 4.67
N ILE A 356 -12.32 4.93 5.87
CA ILE A 356 -13.02 4.51 7.07
C ILE A 356 -13.00 5.68 8.04
N LEU A 357 -14.16 6.25 8.32
CA LEU A 357 -14.29 7.27 9.35
C LEU A 357 -14.20 6.62 10.72
N PRO A 358 -13.40 7.17 11.64
CA PRO A 358 -13.22 6.56 12.95
C PRO A 358 -14.42 6.85 13.87
N PRO A 359 -14.65 6.05 14.93
CA PRO A 359 -15.86 6.12 15.75
C PRO A 359 -16.04 7.44 16.52
N GLU A 360 -14.97 8.20 16.73
CA GLU A 360 -14.98 9.53 17.32
C GLU A 360 -15.37 10.65 16.34
N SER A 361 -15.48 10.35 15.05
CA SER A 361 -15.82 11.33 14.02
C SER A 361 -17.33 11.59 13.97
N GLU A 362 -17.73 12.86 14.02
CA GLU A 362 -19.09 13.29 13.66
C GLU A 362 -19.25 13.50 12.14
N GLY A 363 -18.18 13.21 11.37
CA GLY A 363 -18.03 13.52 9.97
C GLY A 363 -17.11 14.70 9.72
N LEU A 364 -17.06 15.15 8.47
CA LEU A 364 -16.11 16.15 7.98
C LEU A 364 -16.82 17.17 7.09
N PRO A 365 -16.52 18.48 7.23
CA PRO A 365 -17.11 19.51 6.38
C PRO A 365 -16.55 19.43 4.95
N ALA A 366 -17.23 20.11 4.01
CA ALA A 366 -16.67 20.32 2.67
C ALA A 366 -15.32 21.04 2.76
N GLY A 367 -14.37 20.66 1.91
CA GLY A 367 -13.00 21.16 1.89
C GLY A 367 -12.05 20.47 2.89
N ALA A 368 -12.57 19.71 3.86
CA ALA A 368 -11.71 18.99 4.81
C ALA A 368 -10.90 17.89 4.09
N PRO A 369 -9.62 17.70 4.44
CA PRO A 369 -8.82 16.62 3.89
C PRO A 369 -9.33 15.28 4.39
N LEU A 370 -9.49 14.32 3.48
CA LEU A 370 -9.79 12.93 3.81
C LEU A 370 -8.76 12.01 3.16
N ALA A 371 -8.08 11.25 4.01
CA ALA A 371 -7.19 10.17 3.63
C ALA A 371 -8.00 8.95 3.17
N ALA A 372 -7.64 8.38 2.03
CA ALA A 372 -8.36 7.27 1.42
C ALA A 372 -7.41 6.29 0.73
N THR A 373 -7.78 5.01 0.74
CA THR A 373 -7.06 3.93 0.05
C THR A 373 -7.63 3.73 -1.34
N PRO A 374 -6.82 3.71 -2.42
CA PRO A 374 -7.28 3.33 -3.75
C PRO A 374 -7.90 1.92 -3.76
N ILE A 375 -9.01 1.74 -4.46
CA ILE A 375 -9.74 0.45 -4.52
C ILE A 375 -8.97 -0.60 -5.32
N ASP A 376 -8.42 -0.21 -6.47
CA ASP A 376 -7.85 -1.17 -7.43
C ASP A 376 -6.38 -1.53 -7.14
N SER A 377 -5.64 -0.63 -6.48
CA SER A 377 -4.20 -0.78 -6.22
C SER A 377 -3.82 -0.38 -4.78
N PRO A 378 -4.41 -1.00 -3.76
CA PRO A 378 -4.23 -0.59 -2.37
C PRO A 378 -2.80 -0.80 -1.84
N PHE A 379 -1.97 -1.65 -2.45
CA PHE A 379 -0.54 -1.81 -2.09
C PHE A 379 0.43 -1.09 -3.04
N GLY A 380 -0.07 -0.38 -4.05
CA GLY A 380 0.74 0.28 -5.07
C GLY A 380 0.78 -0.52 -6.37
#